data_AF-A0A7I2V3F5-F1
#
_entry.id   AF-A0A7I2V3F5-F1
#
_cell.length_a   1.000
_cell.length_b   1.000
_cell.length_c   1.000
_cell.angle_alpha   90.00
_cell.angle_beta   90.00
_cell.angle_gamma   90.00
#
_symmetry.space_group_name_H-M   'P 1'
#
loop_
_entity.id
_entity.type
_entity.pdbx_description
1 polymer ?
#
loop_
_entity_poly.entity_id
_entity_poly.type
_entity_poly.pdbx_seq_one_letter_code
_entity_poly.pdbx_strand_id
1 'polypeptide(L)'
;MKTPWKVLLGLLGAAALVTIITVPVVLLNKGNDATADSRKTYTLTDYLKNTYRLKLYSLRWISDHEYLYKQENNILVFNAEYGNSSVFLENSTFHMAKWIFLSFLKCSLPWLLFSLL
;
A
#
# COMPACT_ATOMS: atom_id res chain seq x y z
N MET A 1 63.63 7.60 36.60
CA MET A 1 62.43 8.47 36.48
C MET A 1 61.78 8.47 35.08
N LYS A 2 62.05 7.50 34.19
CA LYS A 2 61.57 7.52 32.78
C LYS A 2 60.33 6.66 32.50
N THR A 3 59.95 5.76 33.41
CA THR A 3 58.81 4.84 33.28
C THR A 3 57.44 5.45 33.56
N PRO A 4 57.22 6.31 34.59
CA PRO A 4 55.87 6.77 34.92
C PRO A 4 55.27 7.69 33.85
N TRP A 5 56.11 8.49 33.18
CA TRP A 5 55.67 9.41 32.12
C TRP A 5 55.14 8.68 30.89
N LYS A 6 55.76 7.56 30.50
CA LYS A 6 55.30 6.73 29.38
C LYS A 6 53.96 6.05 29.68
N VAL A 7 53.77 5.60 30.92
CA VAL A 7 52.51 4.99 31.36
C VAL A 7 51.40 6.04 31.39
N LEU A 8 51.69 7.26 31.86
CA LEU A 8 50.73 8.37 31.88
C LEU A 8 50.28 8.75 30.46
N LEU A 9 51.21 8.86 29.51
CA LEU A 9 50.89 9.15 28.11
C LEU A 9 50.09 8.02 27.44
N GLY A 10 50.41 6.76 27.73
CA GLY A 10 49.63 5.61 27.24
C GLY A 10 48.20 5.61 27.76
N LEU A 11 48.01 5.90 29.06
CA LEU A 11 46.69 5.98 29.68
C LEU A 11 45.87 7.13 29.09
N LEU A 12 46.49 8.28 28.86
CA LEU A 12 45.85 9.45 28.24
C LEU A 12 45.40 9.15 26.80
N GLY A 13 46.25 8.47 26.02
CA GLY A 13 45.91 8.05 24.65
C GLY A 13 44.74 7.07 24.61
N ALA A 14 44.72 6.10 25.53
CA ALA A 14 43.61 5.15 25.63
C ALA A 14 42.29 5.84 26.00
N ALA A 15 42.32 6.76 26.98
CA ALA A 15 41.16 7.55 27.36
C ALA A 15 40.63 8.39 26.20
N ALA A 16 41.53 9.06 25.47
CA ALA A 16 41.18 9.87 24.30
C ALA A 16 40.49 9.04 23.21
N LEU A 17 41.00 7.83 22.92
CA LEU A 17 40.42 6.93 21.92
C LEU A 17 39.01 6.48 22.31
N VAL A 18 38.79 6.13 23.58
CA VAL A 18 37.47 5.76 24.10
C VAL A 18 36.49 6.93 23.96
N THR A 19 36.90 8.16 24.31
CA THR A 19 36.04 9.35 24.13
C THR A 19 35.71 9.64 22.67
N ILE A 20 36.67 9.48 21.74
CA ILE A 20 36.45 9.70 20.30
C ILE A 20 35.42 8.72 19.73
N ILE A 21 35.33 7.49 20.23
CA ILE A 21 34.35 6.51 19.76
C ILE A 21 33.01 6.70 20.47
N THR A 22 33.02 6.90 21.79
CA THR A 22 31.80 6.99 22.59
C THR A 22 31.00 8.26 22.35
N VAL A 23 31.66 9.40 22.12
CA VAL A 23 30.96 10.68 21.91
C VAL A 23 30.08 10.66 20.65
N PRO A 24 30.55 10.25 19.46
CA PRO A 24 29.70 10.11 18.28
C PRO A 24 28.58 9.09 18.46
N VAL A 25 28.84 7.96 19.12
CA VAL A 25 27.81 6.94 19.38
C VAL A 25 26.70 7.49 20.28
N VAL A 26 27.06 8.20 21.34
CA VAL A 26 26.08 8.85 22.23
C VAL A 26 25.36 9.99 21.51
N LEU A 27 26.04 10.77 20.67
CA LEU A 27 25.39 11.83 19.87
C LEU A 27 24.39 11.25 18.86
N LEU A 28 24.77 10.18 18.16
CA LEU A 28 23.92 9.46 17.21
C LEU A 28 22.73 8.80 17.91
N ASN A 29 22.96 8.19 19.07
CA ASN A 29 21.89 7.61 19.87
C ASN A 29 21.06 8.65 20.62
N LYS A 30 21.51 9.89 20.82
CA LYS A 30 20.69 10.93 21.46
C LYS A 30 19.69 11.57 20.49
N GLY A 31 19.98 11.54 19.19
CA GLY A 31 19.05 11.97 18.14
C GLY A 31 17.82 11.07 17.96
N ASN A 32 17.78 9.91 18.61
CA ASN A 32 16.59 9.04 18.62
C ASN A 32 15.57 9.41 19.71
N ASP A 33 15.84 10.46 20.50
CA ASP A 33 14.85 11.16 21.35
C ASP A 33 13.81 11.95 20.49
N ALA A 34 13.76 11.70 19.18
CA ALA A 34 12.60 12.01 18.36
C ALA A 34 11.45 11.15 18.88
N THR A 35 10.63 11.74 19.76
CA THR A 35 9.22 11.36 20.05
C THR A 35 8.83 10.10 19.31
N ALA A 36 8.95 8.94 19.97
CA ALA A 36 8.78 7.61 19.39
C ALA A 36 7.73 7.68 18.27
N ASP A 37 8.19 7.64 17.01
CA ASP A 37 7.28 7.80 15.88
C ASP A 37 6.24 6.70 16.01
N SER A 38 5.00 7.09 16.36
CA SER A 38 3.92 6.15 16.61
C SER A 38 3.47 5.46 15.32
N ARG A 39 4.02 5.87 14.17
CA ARG A 39 3.78 5.25 12.88
C ARG A 39 4.43 3.88 12.85
N LYS A 40 3.63 2.90 12.43
CA LYS A 40 4.10 1.53 12.27
C LYS A 40 5.07 1.45 11.09
N THR A 41 6.30 1.02 11.36
CA THR A 41 7.28 0.71 10.32
C THR A 41 6.80 -0.49 9.52
N TYR A 42 6.79 -0.35 8.18
CA TYR A 42 6.43 -1.43 7.27
C TYR A 42 7.53 -2.50 7.28
N THR A 43 7.20 -3.73 7.67
CA THR A 43 8.19 -4.81 7.82
C THR A 43 8.18 -5.77 6.63
N LEU A 44 9.27 -6.52 6.46
CA LEU A 44 9.35 -7.57 5.44
C LEU A 44 8.29 -8.66 5.65
N THR A 45 7.98 -8.99 6.91
CA THR A 45 6.93 -9.97 7.21
C THR A 45 5.55 -9.46 6.82
N ASP A 46 5.28 -8.14 6.92
CA ASP A 46 4.04 -7.54 6.44
C ASP A 46 3.90 -7.63 4.91
N TYR A 47 5.01 -7.49 4.17
CA TYR A 47 5.04 -7.71 2.72
C TYR A 47 4.76 -9.18 2.37
N LEU A 48 5.47 -10.12 3.00
CA LEU A 48 5.36 -11.55 2.70
C LEU A 48 3.99 -12.13 3.07
N LYS A 49 3.41 -11.66 4.18
CA LYS A 49 2.06 -12.05 4.61
C LYS A 49 0.95 -11.29 3.88
N ASN A 50 1.31 -10.25 3.11
CA ASN A 50 0.36 -9.35 2.45
C ASN A 50 -0.67 -8.78 3.46
N THR A 51 -0.17 -8.38 4.64
CA THR A 51 -0.98 -7.89 5.76
C THR A 51 -1.72 -6.60 5.40
N TYR A 52 -1.07 -5.72 4.64
CA TYR A 52 -1.66 -4.47 4.16
C TYR A 52 -1.91 -4.56 2.67
N ARG A 53 -3.18 -4.64 2.30
CA ARG A 53 -3.60 -4.61 0.90
C ARG A 53 -4.07 -3.21 0.53
N LEU A 54 -3.44 -2.65 -0.50
CA LEU A 54 -3.94 -1.43 -1.13
C LEU A 54 -5.23 -1.78 -1.87
N LYS A 55 -6.31 -1.08 -1.50
CA LYS A 55 -7.58 -1.16 -2.23
C LYS A 55 -7.63 -0.02 -3.23
N LEU A 56 -7.41 -0.35 -4.49
CA LEU A 56 -7.56 0.60 -5.59
C LEU A 56 -9.04 0.65 -5.99
N TYR A 57 -9.60 1.86 -5.99
CA TYR A 57 -10.95 2.12 -6.44
C TYR A 57 -10.88 2.75 -7.84
N SER A 58 -11.42 2.06 -8.84
CA SER A 58 -11.54 2.61 -10.20
C SER A 58 -12.68 3.63 -10.22
N LEU A 59 -12.34 4.89 -9.93
CA LEU A 59 -13.25 6.03 -9.96
C LEU A 59 -13.31 6.60 -11.38
N ARG A 60 -14.51 6.88 -11.89
CA ARG A 60 -14.70 7.50 -13.21
C ARG A 60 -15.63 8.69 -13.09
N TRP A 61 -15.09 9.89 -13.31
CA TRP A 61 -15.87 11.11 -13.37
C TRP A 61 -16.86 11.10 -14.55
N ILE A 62 -18.07 11.57 -14.30
CA ILE A 62 -19.12 11.76 -15.31
C ILE A 62 -19.58 13.23 -15.38
N SER A 63 -19.35 13.98 -14.31
CA SER A 63 -19.62 15.40 -14.16
C SER A 63 -18.56 15.99 -13.22
N ASP A 64 -18.57 17.32 -13.02
CA ASP A 64 -17.65 18.01 -12.12
C ASP A 64 -17.83 17.59 -10.65
N HIS A 65 -19.05 17.17 -10.30
CA HIS A 65 -19.44 16.80 -8.94
C HIS A 65 -19.96 15.36 -8.84
N GLU A 66 -19.94 14.57 -9.91
CA GLU A 66 -20.42 13.19 -9.88
C GLU A 66 -19.41 12.23 -10.48
N TYR A 67 -19.20 11.12 -9.77
CA TYR A 67 -18.35 10.03 -10.24
C TYR A 67 -19.00 8.67 -10.04
N LEU A 68 -18.65 7.76 -10.94
CA LEU A 68 -19.00 6.36 -10.87
C LEU A 68 -17.92 5.60 -10.10
N TYR A 69 -18.36 4.65 -9.28
CA TYR A 69 -17.47 3.68 -8.66
C TYR A 69 -18.13 2.32 -8.53
N LYS A 70 -17.31 1.26 -8.50
CA LYS A 70 -17.78 -0.11 -8.34
C LYS A 70 -17.77 -0.49 -6.86
N GLN A 71 -18.90 -0.96 -6.36
CA GLN A 71 -19.04 -1.53 -5.02
C GLN A 71 -19.82 -2.82 -5.10
N GLU A 72 -19.24 -3.92 -4.63
CA GLU A 72 -19.95 -5.21 -4.52
C GLU A 72 -20.65 -5.63 -5.82
N ASN A 73 -19.98 -5.41 -6.96
CA ASN A 73 -20.49 -5.62 -8.32
C ASN A 73 -21.63 -4.70 -8.81
N ASN A 74 -22.11 -3.78 -7.98
CA ASN A 74 -22.94 -2.68 -8.41
C ASN A 74 -22.05 -1.52 -8.91
N ILE A 75 -22.57 -0.74 -9.85
CA ILE A 75 -22.01 0.56 -10.20
C ILE A 75 -22.91 1.62 -9.55
N LEU A 76 -22.31 2.45 -8.71
CA LEU A 76 -22.99 3.56 -8.05
C LEU A 76 -22.51 4.88 -8.61
N VAL A 77 -23.41 5.84 -8.65
CA VAL A 77 -23.09 7.26 -8.83
C VAL A 77 -22.96 7.85 -7.44
N PHE A 78 -21.84 8.53 -7.19
CA PHE A 78 -21.63 9.32 -5.99
C PHE A 78 -21.61 10.79 -6.36
N ASN A 79 -22.36 11.59 -5.63
CA ASN A 79 -22.35 13.04 -5.73
C ASN A 79 -21.40 13.60 -4.66
N ALA A 80 -20.30 14.20 -5.10
CA ALA A 80 -19.25 14.76 -4.25
C ALA A 80 -19.64 16.07 -3.56
N GLU A 81 -20.66 16.77 -4.04
CA GLU A 81 -21.15 18.02 -3.46
C GLU A 81 -22.07 17.76 -2.25
N TYR A 82 -23.05 16.85 -2.42
CA TYR A 82 -24.03 16.55 -1.39
C TYR A 82 -23.68 15.31 -0.54
N GLY A 83 -22.69 14.51 -0.96
CA GLY A 83 -22.26 13.30 -0.26
C GLY A 83 -23.22 12.11 -0.40
N ASN A 84 -24.14 12.16 -1.36
CA ASN A 84 -25.17 11.14 -1.58
C ASN A 84 -24.74 10.15 -2.67
N SER A 85 -25.21 8.90 -2.57
CA SER A 85 -25.01 7.89 -3.60
C SER A 85 -26.31 7.24 -4.06
N SER A 86 -26.34 6.83 -5.31
CA SER A 86 -27.44 6.08 -5.90
C SER A 86 -26.90 4.91 -6.73
N VAL A 87 -27.67 3.83 -6.83
CA VAL A 87 -27.31 2.68 -7.66
C VAL A 87 -27.66 3.01 -9.11
N PHE A 88 -26.63 3.02 -9.97
CA PHE A 88 -26.81 3.25 -11.41
C PHE A 88 -27.01 1.93 -12.16
N LEU A 89 -26.18 0.93 -11.87
CA LEU A 89 -26.33 -0.42 -12.41
C LEU A 89 -26.22 -1.44 -11.29
N GLU A 90 -27.23 -2.30 -11.18
CA GLU A 90 -27.27 -3.38 -10.22
C GLU A 90 -26.50 -4.61 -10.76
N ASN A 91 -25.94 -5.41 -9.85
CA ASN A 91 -25.32 -6.70 -10.17
C ASN A 91 -26.28 -7.62 -10.95
N SER A 92 -27.58 -7.56 -10.66
CA SER A 92 -28.64 -8.31 -11.37
C SER A 92 -28.62 -8.05 -12.88
N THR A 93 -28.41 -6.79 -13.29
CA THR A 93 -28.35 -6.37 -14.69
C THR A 93 -27.14 -6.99 -15.39
N PHE A 94 -25.98 -7.02 -14.74
CA PHE A 94 -24.79 -7.69 -15.29
C PHE A 94 -24.98 -9.20 -15.42
N HIS A 95 -25.61 -9.83 -14.43
CA HIS A 95 -25.95 -11.25 -14.50
C HIS A 95 -26.89 -11.53 -15.67
N MET A 96 -27.95 -10.73 -15.83
CA MET A 96 -28.91 -10.86 -16.92
C MET A 96 -28.23 -10.68 -18.29
N ALA A 97 -27.42 -9.64 -18.47
CA ALA A 97 -26.70 -9.39 -19.71
C ALA A 97 -25.76 -10.56 -20.07
N LYS A 98 -25.03 -11.09 -19.06
CA LYS A 98 -24.17 -12.26 -19.24
C LYS A 98 -24.97 -13.49 -19.66
N TRP A 99 -26.13 -13.74 -19.04
CA TRP A 99 -27.00 -14.86 -19.38
C TRP A 99 -27.57 -14.75 -20.79
N ILE A 100 -28.00 -13.56 -21.21
CA ILE A 100 -28.50 -13.31 -22.57
C ILE A 100 -27.39 -13.57 -23.59
N PHE A 101 -26.20 -13.02 -23.36
CA PHE A 101 -25.06 -13.20 -24.25
C PHE A 101 -24.66 -14.68 -24.38
N LEU A 102 -24.57 -15.40 -23.26
CA LEU A 102 -24.23 -16.82 -23.26
C LEU A 102 -25.32 -17.68 -23.91
N SER A 103 -26.59 -17.34 -23.70
CA SER A 103 -27.72 -18.02 -24.35
C SER A 103 -27.68 -17.83 -25.86
N PHE A 104 -27.39 -16.61 -26.32
CA PHE A 104 -27.23 -16.30 -27.74
C PHE A 104 -26.07 -17.08 -28.35
N LEU A 105 -24.89 -17.06 -27.71
CA LEU A 105 -23.72 -17.79 -28.17
C LEU A 105 -23.98 -19.30 -28.24
N LYS A 106 -24.64 -19.86 -27.23
CA LYS A 106 -24.98 -21.29 -27.20
C LYS A 106 -25.96 -21.68 -28.32
N CYS A 107 -26.87 -20.78 -28.68
CA CYS A 107 -27.84 -21.02 -29.75
C CYS A 107 -27.23 -20.89 -31.16
N SER A 108 -26.27 -19.98 -31.34
CA SER A 108 -25.63 -19.72 -32.64
C SER A 108 -24.46 -20.66 -32.97
N LEU A 109 -23.76 -21.19 -31.96
CA LEU A 109 -22.59 -22.06 -32.15
C LEU A 109 -22.85 -23.29 -33.05
N PRO A 110 -23.98 -24.02 -32.93
CA PRO A 110 -24.25 -25.19 -33.78
C PRO A 110 -24.42 -24.83 -35.27
N TRP A 111 -25.03 -23.67 -35.57
CA TRP A 111 -25.24 -23.21 -36.94
C TRP A 111 -23.93 -22.75 -37.59
N LEU A 112 -23.07 -22.09 -36.82
CA LEU A 112 -21.73 -21.71 -37.28
C LEU A 112 -20.86 -22.94 -37.56
N LEU A 113 -20.92 -23.97 -36.70
CA LEU A 113 -20.20 -25.22 -36.91
C LEU A 113 -20.71 -26.00 -38.13
N PHE A 114 -22.01 -25.97 -38.40
CA PHE A 114 -22.60 -26.61 -39.60
C PHE A 114 -22.20 -25.90 -40.91
N SER A 115 -21.97 -24.58 -40.88
CA SER A 115 -21.54 -23.81 -42.05
C SER A 115 -20.05 -23.96 -42.41
N LEU A 116 -19.26 -24.55 -41.50
CA LEU A 116 -17.81 -24.76 -41.64
C LEU A 116 -17.45 -26.20 -42.03
N LEU A 117 -18.43 -27.10 -42.14
CA LEU A 117 -18.29 -28.51 -42.44
C LEU A 117 -18.88 -28.82 -43.82
#